data_AF-A0A8X6J0C2-F1
#
_entry.id   AF-A0A8X6J0C2-F1
#
_cell.length_a   1.000
_cell.length_b   1.000
_cell.length_c   1.000
_cell.angle_alpha   90.00
_cell.angle_beta   90.00
_cell.angle_gamma   90.00
#
_symmetry.space_group_name_H-M   'P 1'
#
loop_
_entity.id
_entity.type
_entity.pdbx_description
1 polymer ?
#
loop_
_entity_poly.entity_id
_entity_poly.type
_entity_poly.pdbx_seq_one_letter_code
_entity_poly.pdbx_strand_id
1 'polypeptide(L)'
;FDDSDSEYEDEFENNEVDLDVSANFDEKVESLFSWKEVEGSEAINVLPFSGKVGLKFDASNFKTENDFFKLMFTDEILSILVEETNRYAFDVLNLHGETSDKRNHASSWKPTNKNEILKFLGLILLMGHIEKDSIQDYWTTNYLVETPFFREVMPRSFPNDFKIFTLFR
;
A
#
# COMPACT_ATOMS: atom_id res chain seq x y z
N PHE A 1 62.14 -38.13 5.41
CA PHE A 1 61.48 -36.84 5.20
C PHE A 1 61.39 -36.67 3.71
N ASP A 2 60.36 -37.29 3.15
CA ASP A 2 60.00 -37.28 1.74
C ASP A 2 58.48 -37.44 1.68
N ASP A 3 57.88 -37.05 0.56
CA ASP A 3 56.46 -36.80 0.24
C ASP A 3 56.18 -35.28 0.25
N SER A 4 56.50 -34.54 -0.83
CA SER A 4 55.90 -34.55 -2.18
C SER A 4 54.47 -34.00 -2.15
N ASP A 5 54.35 -32.67 -2.18
CA ASP A 5 53.11 -31.96 -2.52
C ASP A 5 52.96 -31.98 -4.04
N SER A 6 52.05 -32.83 -4.55
CA SER A 6 51.62 -32.81 -5.95
C SER A 6 50.26 -32.11 -6.06
N GLU A 7 50.23 -31.07 -6.88
CA GLU A 7 49.06 -30.30 -7.33
C GLU A 7 47.90 -31.18 -7.81
N TYR A 8 46.67 -30.80 -7.44
CA TYR A 8 45.51 -30.95 -8.31
C TYR A 8 44.54 -29.79 -8.01
N GLU A 9 44.60 -28.73 -8.84
CA GLU A 9 43.50 -27.76 -8.95
C GLU A 9 42.45 -28.35 -9.90
N ASP A 10 41.23 -28.57 -9.40
CA ASP A 10 40.08 -28.98 -10.21
C ASP A 10 39.40 -27.72 -10.78
N GLU A 11 39.50 -27.54 -12.10
CA GLU A 11 38.79 -26.52 -12.87
C GLU A 11 37.28 -26.80 -12.84
N PHE A 12 36.51 -25.97 -12.14
CA PHE A 12 35.05 -25.96 -12.28
C PHE A 12 34.67 -25.26 -13.58
N GLU A 13 34.39 -26.06 -14.62
CA GLU A 13 33.70 -25.63 -15.85
C GLU A 13 32.31 -25.05 -15.51
N ASN A 14 32.22 -23.72 -15.50
CA ASN A 14 30.95 -23.01 -15.54
C ASN A 14 30.34 -23.14 -16.95
N ASN A 15 29.55 -24.19 -17.14
CA ASN A 15 28.66 -24.28 -18.31
C ASN A 15 27.48 -23.32 -18.13
N GLU A 16 27.69 -22.04 -18.48
CA GLU A 16 26.61 -21.12 -18.81
C GLU A 16 25.91 -21.62 -20.07
N VAL A 17 24.81 -22.34 -19.89
CA VAL A 17 23.86 -22.60 -20.97
C VAL A 17 23.00 -21.34 -21.10
N ASP A 18 23.42 -20.47 -22.02
CA ASP A 18 22.70 -19.27 -22.41
C ASP A 18 21.41 -19.69 -23.16
N LEU A 19 20.36 -19.97 -22.38
CA LEU A 19 19.03 -20.21 -22.91
C LEU A 19 18.35 -18.85 -23.10
N ASP A 20 18.59 -18.24 -24.26
CA ASP A 20 17.78 -17.16 -24.79
C ASP A 20 16.35 -17.66 -25.04
N VAL A 21 15.51 -17.57 -24.00
CA VAL A 21 14.07 -17.82 -24.03
C VAL A 21 13.31 -16.49 -23.93
N SER A 22 13.87 -15.40 -24.45
CA SER A 22 13.26 -14.07 -24.34
C SER A 22 12.52 -13.62 -25.60
N ALA A 23 12.75 -14.22 -26.77
CA ALA A 23 12.28 -13.62 -28.03
C ALA A 23 10.99 -14.20 -28.63
N ASN A 24 10.33 -15.19 -28.01
CA ASN A 24 9.18 -15.88 -28.62
C ASN A 24 7.97 -16.13 -27.70
N PHE A 25 7.94 -15.54 -26.51
CA PHE A 25 6.82 -15.70 -25.56
C PHE A 25 5.77 -14.58 -25.64
N ASP A 26 6.10 -13.43 -26.25
CA ASP A 26 5.32 -12.21 -26.07
C ASP A 26 4.07 -12.08 -26.95
N GLU A 27 4.05 -12.56 -28.20
CA GLU A 27 2.86 -12.35 -29.07
C GLU A 27 1.71 -13.35 -28.82
N LYS A 28 2.03 -14.58 -28.41
CA LYS A 28 1.00 -15.63 -28.30
C LYS A 28 0.17 -15.50 -27.03
N VAL A 29 0.74 -14.96 -25.97
CA VAL A 29 0.11 -14.87 -24.64
C VAL A 29 -0.86 -13.69 -24.57
N GLU A 30 -0.53 -12.53 -25.17
CA GLU A 30 -1.45 -11.39 -25.22
C GLU A 30 -2.77 -11.73 -25.95
N SER A 31 -2.70 -12.55 -27.01
CA SER A 31 -3.90 -12.99 -27.73
C SER A 31 -4.85 -13.86 -26.88
N LEU A 32 -4.30 -14.59 -25.89
CA LEU A 32 -5.05 -15.48 -24.99
C LEU A 32 -5.76 -14.73 -23.86
N PHE A 33 -5.30 -13.53 -23.50
CA PHE A 33 -5.88 -12.71 -22.41
C PHE A 33 -6.57 -11.44 -22.90
N SER A 34 -6.89 -11.37 -24.20
CA SER A 34 -7.65 -10.25 -24.75
C SER A 34 -9.04 -10.16 -24.09
N TRP A 35 -9.31 -9.02 -23.44
CA TRP A 35 -10.64 -8.69 -22.94
C TRP A 35 -11.62 -8.65 -24.11
N LYS A 36 -12.70 -9.44 -24.04
CA LYS A 36 -13.76 -9.47 -25.05
C LYS A 36 -15.08 -9.09 -24.43
N GLU A 37 -15.90 -8.36 -25.18
CA GLU A 37 -17.28 -8.10 -24.81
C GLU A 37 -18.08 -9.40 -24.84
N VAL A 38 -18.93 -9.60 -23.83
CA VAL A 38 -19.76 -10.80 -23.72
C VAL A 38 -20.98 -10.61 -24.62
N GLU A 39 -21.01 -11.29 -25.78
CA GLU A 39 -22.18 -11.33 -26.66
C GLU A 39 -23.23 -12.33 -26.13
N GLY A 40 -24.52 -12.03 -26.32
CA GLY A 40 -25.62 -12.61 -25.55
C GLY A 40 -25.79 -14.15 -25.58
N SER A 41 -26.59 -14.68 -24.65
CA SER A 41 -26.99 -16.09 -24.45
C SER A 41 -25.88 -17.16 -24.38
N GLU A 42 -24.62 -16.79 -24.55
CA GLU A 42 -23.52 -17.55 -23.98
C GLU A 42 -23.77 -17.54 -22.48
N ALA A 43 -24.21 -18.69 -21.95
CA ALA A 43 -24.38 -18.86 -20.52
C ALA A 43 -23.13 -18.30 -19.86
N ILE A 44 -23.28 -17.29 -19.00
CA ILE A 44 -22.17 -16.72 -18.24
C ILE A 44 -21.47 -17.94 -17.65
N ASN A 45 -20.31 -18.30 -18.20
CA ASN A 45 -19.54 -19.46 -17.77
C ASN A 45 -18.89 -19.04 -16.46
N VAL A 46 -19.72 -18.87 -15.42
CA VAL A 46 -19.27 -18.64 -14.07
C VAL A 46 -18.65 -19.96 -13.66
N LEU A 47 -17.34 -20.05 -13.84
CA LEU A 47 -16.57 -21.18 -13.34
C LEU A 47 -16.88 -21.29 -11.85
N PRO A 48 -17.38 -22.44 -11.36
CA PRO A 48 -17.65 -22.60 -9.95
C PRO A 48 -16.34 -22.44 -9.19
N PHE A 49 -16.35 -21.64 -8.13
CA PHE A 49 -15.18 -21.49 -7.28
C PHE A 49 -14.81 -22.85 -6.68
N SER A 50 -13.70 -23.42 -7.14
CA SER A 50 -13.18 -24.72 -6.69
C SER A 50 -12.17 -24.60 -5.55
N GLY A 51 -11.82 -23.38 -5.16
CA GLY A 51 -10.87 -23.13 -4.07
C GLY A 51 -11.45 -23.51 -2.71
N LYS A 52 -10.57 -23.81 -1.76
CA LYS A 52 -10.97 -23.96 -0.36
C LYS A 52 -11.45 -22.61 0.16
N VAL A 53 -12.72 -22.55 0.55
CA VAL A 53 -13.35 -21.36 1.15
C VAL A 53 -12.88 -21.24 2.61
N GLY A 54 -12.69 -19.99 3.07
CA GLY A 54 -12.34 -19.68 4.46
C GLY A 54 -10.90 -19.20 4.65
N LEU A 55 -10.51 -19.04 5.92
CA LEU A 55 -9.17 -18.58 6.28
C LEU A 55 -8.12 -19.61 5.86
N LYS A 56 -7.06 -19.13 5.21
CA LYS A 56 -5.94 -19.96 4.75
C LYS A 56 -4.88 -20.20 5.84
N PHE A 57 -5.05 -19.61 7.01
CA PHE A 57 -4.14 -19.69 8.14
C PHE A 57 -4.88 -20.13 9.41
N ASP A 58 -4.12 -20.62 10.39
CA ASP A 58 -4.67 -20.97 11.70
C ASP A 58 -5.03 -19.69 12.48
N ALA A 59 -6.33 -19.50 12.71
CA ALA A 59 -6.85 -18.33 13.39
C ALA A 59 -6.84 -18.46 14.92
N SER A 60 -6.46 -19.62 15.47
CA SER A 60 -6.58 -19.94 16.91
C SER A 60 -5.77 -18.99 17.81
N ASN A 61 -4.72 -18.38 17.28
CA ASN A 61 -3.85 -17.46 18.00
C ASN A 61 -4.35 -16.00 17.99
N PHE A 62 -5.34 -15.66 17.16
CA PHE A 62 -5.86 -14.30 17.04
C PHE A 62 -7.17 -14.17 17.81
N LYS A 63 -7.24 -13.20 18.72
CA LYS A 63 -8.37 -13.06 19.65
C LYS A 63 -9.08 -11.72 19.49
N THR A 64 -8.38 -10.72 18.97
CA THR A 64 -8.89 -9.35 18.85
C THR A 64 -8.94 -8.92 17.40
N GLU A 65 -9.80 -7.95 17.10
CA GLU A 65 -9.95 -7.34 15.78
C GLU A 65 -8.64 -6.70 15.31
N ASN A 66 -7.86 -6.17 16.25
CA ASN A 66 -6.54 -5.61 15.99
C ASN A 66 -5.53 -6.67 15.50
N ASP A 67 -5.67 -7.92 15.95
CA ASP A 67 -4.79 -9.00 15.49
C ASP A 67 -5.02 -9.29 14.00
N PHE A 68 -6.27 -9.31 13.57
CA PHE A 68 -6.64 -9.47 12.16
C PHE A 68 -6.24 -8.24 11.33
N PHE A 69 -6.38 -7.03 11.88
CA PHE A 69 -5.92 -5.80 11.23
C PHE A 69 -4.43 -5.87 10.89
N LYS A 70 -3.60 -6.36 11.82
CA LYS A 70 -2.14 -6.50 11.63
C LYS A 70 -1.75 -7.53 10.57
N LEU A 71 -2.64 -8.47 10.22
CA LEU A 71 -2.42 -9.38 9.09
C LEU A 71 -2.54 -8.67 7.75
N MET A 72 -3.38 -7.63 7.67
CA MET A 72 -3.58 -6.83 6.47
C MET A 72 -2.57 -5.69 6.37
N PHE A 73 -2.32 -5.00 7.50
CA PHE A 73 -1.37 -3.90 7.61
C PHE A 73 -0.16 -4.35 8.42
N THR A 74 0.71 -5.12 7.77
CA THR A 74 1.96 -5.59 8.37
C THR A 74 2.91 -4.43 8.61
N ASP A 75 3.91 -4.63 9.49
CA ASP A 75 4.95 -3.64 9.77
C ASP A 75 5.71 -3.19 8.52
N GLU A 76 5.86 -4.08 7.54
CA GLU A 76 6.47 -3.80 6.24
C GLU A 76 5.61 -2.83 5.43
N ILE A 77 4.31 -3.14 5.26
CA ILE A 77 3.37 -2.26 4.56
C ILE A 77 3.31 -0.89 5.24
N LEU A 78 3.25 -0.85 6.58
CA LEU A 78 3.25 0.41 7.31
C LEU A 78 4.54 1.21 7.10
N SER A 79 5.69 0.53 6.97
CA SER A 79 6.97 1.20 6.69
C SER A 79 6.99 1.81 5.29
N ILE A 80 6.51 1.05 4.29
CA ILE A 80 6.36 1.53 2.91
C ILE A 80 5.42 2.75 2.87
N LEU A 81 4.26 2.67 3.53
CA LEU A 81 3.32 3.80 3.58
C LEU A 81 3.96 5.07 4.17
N VAL A 82 4.76 4.94 5.23
CA VAL A 82 5.47 6.06 5.83
C VAL A 82 6.48 6.64 4.85
N GLU A 83 7.31 5.80 4.22
CA GLU A 83 8.33 6.22 3.28
C GLU A 83 7.75 6.93 2.06
N GLU A 84 6.75 6.31 1.43
CA GLU A 84 6.06 6.83 0.25
C GLU A 84 5.35 8.16 0.53
N THR A 85 4.65 8.26 1.66
CA THR A 85 3.95 9.49 2.06
C THR A 85 4.95 10.64 2.27
N ASN A 86 6.07 10.35 2.93
CA ASN A 86 7.12 11.33 3.18
C ASN A 86 7.82 11.77 1.89
N ARG A 87 8.11 10.83 0.98
CA ARG A 87 8.70 11.14 -0.33
C ARG A 87 7.75 12.02 -1.13
N TYR A 88 6.47 11.65 -1.22
CA TYR A 88 5.48 12.43 -1.93
C TYR A 88 5.36 13.86 -1.38
N ALA A 89 5.35 14.02 -0.06
CA ALA A 89 5.29 15.34 0.55
C ALA A 89 6.52 16.21 0.20
N PHE A 90 7.72 15.60 0.17
CA PHE A 90 8.94 16.26 -0.27
C PHE A 90 8.88 16.67 -1.74
N ASP A 91 8.39 15.79 -2.61
CA ASP A 91 8.20 16.08 -4.03
C ASP A 91 7.22 17.24 -4.24
N VAL A 92 6.10 17.26 -3.50
CA VAL A 92 5.13 18.36 -3.54
C VAL A 92 5.78 19.69 -3.11
N LEU A 93 6.61 19.67 -2.06
CA LEU A 93 7.33 20.83 -1.56
C LEU A 93 8.37 21.37 -2.54
N ASN A 94 9.06 20.50 -3.26
CA ASN A 94 10.17 20.88 -4.13
C ASN A 94 9.75 21.20 -5.56
N LEU A 95 8.75 20.50 -6.09
CA LEU A 95 8.35 20.62 -7.50
C LEU A 95 7.33 21.74 -7.75
N HIS A 96 6.53 22.11 -6.76
CA HIS A 96 5.51 23.15 -6.94
C HIS A 96 6.08 24.51 -6.53
N GLY A 97 6.12 25.46 -7.47
CA GLY A 97 6.49 26.86 -7.19
C GLY A 97 5.52 27.55 -6.20
N GLU A 98 5.87 28.76 -5.76
CA GLU A 98 5.18 29.55 -4.72
C GLU A 98 3.66 29.74 -4.92
N THR A 99 3.12 29.45 -6.11
CA THR A 99 1.74 29.69 -6.51
C THR A 99 0.80 28.48 -6.44
N SER A 100 1.28 27.29 -6.05
CA SER A 100 0.41 26.11 -5.92
C SER A 100 -0.25 26.02 -4.55
N ASP A 101 -1.57 25.85 -4.52
CA ASP A 101 -2.34 25.55 -3.31
C ASP A 101 -1.76 24.35 -2.53
N LYS A 102 -1.17 23.38 -3.26
CA LYS A 102 -0.51 22.21 -2.65
C LYS A 102 0.74 22.58 -1.86
N ARG A 103 1.53 23.57 -2.32
CA ARG A 103 2.71 24.08 -1.59
C ARG A 103 2.29 24.85 -0.34
N ASN A 104 1.21 25.63 -0.41
CA ASN A 104 0.69 26.36 0.76
C ASN A 104 0.32 25.40 1.90
N HIS A 105 -0.35 24.30 1.58
CA HIS A 105 -0.66 23.23 2.55
C HIS A 105 0.57 22.44 2.99
N ALA A 106 1.55 22.22 2.11
CA ALA A 106 2.75 21.46 2.41
C ALA A 106 3.86 22.26 3.14
N SER A 107 3.85 23.60 3.11
CA SER A 107 4.94 24.48 3.58
C SER A 107 5.46 24.24 5.02
N SER A 108 4.62 23.65 5.89
CA SER A 108 4.98 23.29 7.27
C SER A 108 4.96 21.77 7.52
N TRP A 109 5.04 20.95 6.47
CA TRP A 109 5.03 19.49 6.57
C TRP A 109 6.21 19.01 7.41
N LYS A 110 5.97 18.07 8.32
CA LYS A 110 7.03 17.29 8.94
C LYS A 110 6.85 15.82 8.55
N PRO A 111 7.95 15.05 8.51
CA PRO A 111 7.86 13.64 8.20
C PRO A 111 6.88 12.90 9.12
N THR A 112 5.99 12.11 8.53
CA THR A 112 5.07 11.23 9.24
C THR A 112 5.81 10.00 9.79
N ASN A 113 5.24 9.37 10.81
CA ASN A 113 5.72 8.09 11.36
C ASN A 113 4.63 7.01 11.35
N LYS A 114 4.99 5.78 11.76
CA LYS A 114 4.06 4.64 11.81
C LYS A 114 2.83 4.90 12.67
N ASN A 115 2.97 5.57 13.81
CA ASN A 115 1.84 5.85 14.70
C ASN A 115 0.87 6.86 14.07
N GLU A 116 1.38 7.88 13.37
CA GLU A 116 0.55 8.83 12.63
C GLU A 116 -0.20 8.14 11.48
N ILE A 117 0.45 7.24 10.74
CA ILE A 117 -0.21 6.43 9.70
C ILE A 117 -1.28 5.49 10.30
N LEU A 118 -1.02 4.86 11.43
CA LEU A 118 -2.01 4.02 12.11
C LEU A 118 -3.23 4.83 12.59
N LYS A 119 -3.01 6.04 13.13
CA LYS A 119 -4.10 6.97 13.46
C LYS A 119 -4.90 7.34 12.22
N PHE A 120 -4.22 7.68 11.13
CA PHE A 120 -4.85 8.01 9.85
C PHE A 120 -5.74 6.85 9.35
N LEU A 121 -5.21 5.63 9.30
CA LEU A 121 -5.96 4.43 8.91
C LEU A 121 -7.17 4.18 9.83
N GLY A 122 -6.98 4.35 11.15
CA GLY A 122 -8.08 4.25 12.12
C GLY A 122 -9.18 5.28 11.88
N LEU A 123 -8.82 6.52 11.52
CA LEU A 123 -9.79 7.54 11.15
C LEU A 123 -10.50 7.19 9.82
N ILE A 124 -9.79 6.69 8.81
CA ILE A 124 -10.41 6.25 7.54
C ILE A 124 -11.45 5.15 7.79
N LEU A 125 -11.12 4.15 8.62
CA LEU A 125 -12.07 3.11 9.01
C LEU A 125 -13.28 3.69 9.74
N LEU A 126 -13.06 4.67 10.62
CA LEU A 126 -14.15 5.35 11.34
C LEU A 126 -15.02 6.21 10.41
N MET A 127 -14.46 6.83 9.37
CA MET A 127 -15.23 7.55 8.34
C MET A 127 -16.16 6.60 7.57
N GLY A 128 -15.73 5.35 7.34
CA GLY A 128 -16.60 4.33 6.77
C GLY A 128 -17.79 3.96 7.66
N HIS A 129 -17.70 4.22 8.97
CA HIS A 129 -18.80 4.00 9.91
C HIS A 129 -19.66 5.25 10.14
N ILE A 130 -19.02 6.43 10.19
CA ILE A 130 -19.67 7.72 10.43
C ILE A 130 -19.53 8.55 9.16
N GLU A 131 -20.45 8.38 8.22
CA GLU A 131 -20.41 9.16 6.98
C GLU A 131 -20.85 10.61 7.21
N LYS A 132 -20.19 11.55 6.52
CA LYS A 132 -20.52 12.98 6.50
C LYS A 132 -20.49 13.51 5.08
N ASP A 133 -21.27 14.55 4.82
CA ASP A 133 -21.43 15.17 3.50
C ASP A 133 -20.11 15.68 2.91
N SER A 134 -19.20 16.16 3.77
CA SER A 134 -17.87 16.56 3.37
C SER A 134 -16.77 16.06 4.31
N ILE A 135 -15.58 15.82 3.75
CA ILE A 135 -14.36 15.53 4.52
C ILE A 135 -14.05 16.62 5.55
N GLN A 136 -14.41 17.88 5.29
CA GLN A 136 -14.17 18.96 6.25
C GLN A 136 -15.09 18.89 7.48
N ASP A 137 -16.25 18.26 7.35
CA ASP A 137 -17.24 18.16 8.43
C ASP A 137 -16.78 17.22 9.55
N TYR A 138 -15.87 16.29 9.26
CA TYR A 138 -15.23 15.46 10.28
C TYR A 138 -14.43 16.28 11.30
N TRP A 139 -13.93 17.46 10.89
CA TRP A 139 -13.18 18.38 11.74
C TRP A 139 -13.96 19.63 12.13
N THR A 140 -15.29 19.62 12.01
CA THR A 140 -16.12 20.76 12.40
C THR A 140 -16.27 20.88 13.92
N THR A 141 -16.53 22.09 14.40
CA THR A 141 -16.93 22.41 15.79
C THR A 141 -18.40 22.81 15.85
N ASN A 142 -19.15 22.63 14.75
CA ASN A 142 -20.59 22.87 14.76
C ASN A 142 -21.26 21.79 15.62
N TYR A 143 -21.79 22.21 16.76
CA TYR A 143 -22.43 21.35 17.75
C TYR A 143 -23.47 20.38 17.16
N LEU A 144 -24.14 20.74 16.08
CA LEU A 144 -25.17 19.89 15.46
C LEU A 144 -24.61 18.64 14.78
N VAL A 145 -23.36 18.70 14.33
CA VAL A 145 -22.75 17.68 13.47
C VAL A 145 -21.34 17.32 13.93
N GLU A 146 -20.91 17.79 15.11
CA GLU A 146 -19.55 17.57 15.57
C GLU A 146 -19.30 16.11 15.94
N THR A 147 -18.10 15.64 15.60
CA THR A 147 -17.58 14.33 15.98
C THR A 147 -16.20 14.55 16.60
N PRO A 148 -16.12 14.92 17.89
CA PRO A 148 -14.90 15.45 18.53
C PRO A 148 -13.68 14.55 18.38
N PHE A 149 -13.90 13.23 18.39
CA PHE A 149 -12.85 12.22 18.29
C PHE A 149 -11.88 12.43 17.09
N PHE A 150 -12.39 12.81 15.92
CA PHE A 150 -11.55 13.06 14.73
C PHE A 150 -10.53 14.19 14.97
N ARG A 151 -10.96 15.26 15.65
CA ARG A 151 -10.11 16.40 16.01
C ARG A 151 -9.15 16.10 17.15
N GLU A 152 -9.56 15.25 18.09
CA GLU A 152 -8.71 14.84 19.22
C GLU A 152 -7.56 13.95 18.78
N VAL A 153 -7.84 12.99 17.88
CA VAL A 153 -6.83 12.05 17.38
C VAL A 153 -5.85 12.73 16.44
N MET A 154 -6.34 13.62 15.58
CA MET A 154 -5.59 14.22 14.48
C MET A 154 -6.02 15.69 14.25
N PRO A 155 -5.50 16.68 15.00
CA PRO A 155 -5.97 18.06 14.95
C PRO A 155 -5.65 18.78 13.63
N ARG A 156 -6.55 19.67 13.19
CA ARG A 156 -6.40 20.45 11.95
C ARG A 156 -5.23 21.45 11.98
N SER A 157 -4.88 21.92 13.18
CA SER A 157 -3.83 22.92 13.42
C SER A 157 -2.45 22.31 13.66
N PHE A 158 -2.33 20.98 13.70
CA PHE A 158 -1.03 20.34 13.92
C PHE A 158 -0.33 20.11 12.57
N PRO A 159 0.97 20.41 12.43
CA PRO A 159 1.64 20.52 11.14
C PRO A 159 1.68 19.25 10.28
N ASN A 160 1.22 18.08 10.74
CA ASN A 160 1.33 16.81 10.00
C ASN A 160 -0.04 16.18 9.67
N ASP A 161 -1.03 16.47 10.49
CA ASP A 161 -2.14 15.55 10.75
C ASP A 161 -3.27 15.66 9.72
N PHE A 162 -3.78 16.86 9.48
CA PHE A 162 -4.75 17.10 8.42
C PHE A 162 -4.11 17.10 7.02
N LYS A 163 -2.78 17.13 6.95
CA LYS A 163 -2.07 17.29 5.67
C LYS A 163 -2.01 16.02 4.86
N ILE A 164 -1.98 14.85 5.51
CA ILE A 164 -2.08 13.56 4.84
C ILE A 164 -3.34 13.55 3.97
N PHE A 165 -4.50 13.94 4.53
CA PHE A 165 -5.75 14.06 3.78
C PHE A 165 -5.72 15.06 2.62
N THR A 166 -4.92 16.13 2.74
CA THR A 166 -4.79 17.12 1.65
C THR A 166 -3.77 16.73 0.57
N LEU A 167 -2.78 15.89 0.89
CA LEU A 167 -1.79 15.40 -0.07
C LEU A 167 -2.41 14.38 -1.03
N PHE A 168 -3.36 13.57 -0.56
CA PHE A 168 -4.06 12.57 -1.37
C PHE A 168 -5.28 13.12 -2.14
N ARG A 169 -5.40 14.44 -2.31
CA ARG A 169 -6.44 15.11 -3.12
C ARG A 169 -5.86 15.72 -4.40
#